data_AF-A0A9X1X596-F1
#
_entry.id   AF-A0A9X1X596-F1
#
_cell.length_a   1.000
_cell.length_b   1.000
_cell.length_c   1.000
_cell.angle_alpha   90.00
_cell.angle_beta   90.00
_cell.angle_gamma   90.00
#
_symmetry.space_group_name_H-M   'P 1'
#
loop_
_entity.id
_entity.type
_entity.pdbx_description
1 polymer ?
#
loop_
_entity_poly.entity_id
_entity_poly.type
_entity_poly.pdbx_seq_one_letter_code
_entity_poly.pdbx_strand_id
1 'polypeptide(L)'
;MKKNISIAIATLSLVVSFICFLKVDKELYYYGINYLKVYNDLPLNINPVFLHEFEGGFYLADEYGSIITNGNNDWANGMNLKVKKFVKYGFNKSNVVAEVYDLKGIKRFVLFSESNNARLKTRLQLSIVDGSNLRNSNSYKWIMVDEELFRVKDVLRNGFLIVFLVSLSALIYLLLKKI
;
A
#
# COMPACT_ATOMS: atom_id res chain seq x y z
N MET A 1 -42.72 -0.14 17.39
CA MET A 1 -41.91 -1.34 17.09
C MET A 1 -41.19 -1.27 15.73
N LYS A 2 -41.91 -1.09 14.60
CA LYS A 2 -41.32 -1.01 13.25
C LYS A 2 -40.18 0.03 13.12
N LYS A 3 -40.37 1.24 13.65
CA LYS A 3 -39.34 2.30 13.63
C LYS A 3 -38.03 1.91 14.34
N ASN A 4 -38.10 1.28 15.51
CA ASN A 4 -36.92 0.88 16.26
C ASN A 4 -36.15 -0.22 15.52
N ILE A 5 -36.86 -1.15 14.86
CA ILE A 5 -36.26 -2.17 14.01
C ILE A 5 -35.56 -1.53 12.80
N SER A 6 -36.20 -0.58 12.12
CA SER A 6 -35.57 0.13 10.99
C SER A 6 -34.32 0.91 11.40
N ILE A 7 -34.35 1.57 12.57
CA ILE A 7 -33.17 2.24 13.13
C ILE A 7 -32.07 1.23 13.41
N ALA A 8 -32.37 0.10 14.06
CA ALA A 8 -31.39 -0.94 14.35
C ALA A 8 -30.72 -1.49 13.08
N ILE A 9 -31.50 -1.74 12.02
CA ILE A 9 -30.99 -2.20 10.72
C ILE A 9 -30.08 -1.14 10.08
N ALA A 10 -30.50 0.13 10.06
CA ALA A 10 -29.71 1.22 9.50
C ALA A 10 -28.38 1.39 10.26
N THR A 11 -28.41 1.34 11.59
CA THR A 11 -27.21 1.38 12.43
C THR A 11 -26.29 0.21 12.15
N LEU A 12 -26.82 -1.02 12.04
CA LEU A 12 -26.01 -2.20 11.75
C LEU A 12 -25.35 -2.09 10.36
N SER A 13 -26.10 -1.68 9.34
CA SER A 13 -25.58 -1.44 7.98
C SER A 13 -24.46 -0.39 7.98
N LEU A 14 -24.65 0.71 8.71
CA LEU A 14 -23.66 1.77 8.86
C LEU A 14 -22.36 1.26 9.50
N VAL A 15 -22.45 0.51 10.60
CA VAL A 15 -21.28 -0.05 11.28
C VAL A 15 -20.55 -1.06 10.39
N VAL A 16 -21.28 -1.98 9.75
CA VAL A 16 -20.69 -3.02 8.90
C VAL A 16 -20.00 -2.40 7.69
N SER A 17 -20.66 -1.49 6.98
CA SER A 17 -20.07 -0.80 5.81
C SER A 17 -18.84 0.01 6.18
N PHE A 18 -18.83 0.69 7.34
CA PHE A 18 -17.66 1.40 7.82
C PHE A 18 -16.48 0.47 8.14
N ILE A 19 -16.72 -0.65 8.83
CA ILE A 19 -15.67 -1.64 9.11
C ILE A 19 -15.11 -2.24 7.81
N CYS A 20 -15.98 -2.57 6.85
CA CYS A 20 -15.56 -3.05 5.54
C CYS A 20 -14.73 -2.01 4.78
N PHE A 21 -15.16 -0.74 4.78
CA PHE A 21 -14.38 0.37 4.22
C PHE A 21 -12.98 0.44 4.83
N LEU A 22 -12.86 0.44 6.16
CA LEU A 22 -11.56 0.51 6.85
C LEU A 22 -10.65 -0.68 6.51
N LYS A 23 -11.21 -1.88 6.39
CA LYS A 23 -10.42 -3.07 6.01
C LYS A 23 -9.86 -2.96 4.60
N VAL A 24 -10.69 -2.56 3.64
CA VAL A 24 -10.25 -2.41 2.25
C VAL A 24 -9.27 -1.24 2.12
N ASP A 25 -9.53 -0.11 2.78
CA ASP A 25 -8.62 1.04 2.75
C ASP A 25 -7.24 0.69 3.34
N LYS A 26 -7.20 -0.10 4.42
CA LYS A 26 -5.95 -0.64 4.96
C LYS A 26 -5.23 -1.55 3.96
N GLU A 27 -5.93 -2.39 3.21
CA GLU A 27 -5.28 -3.20 2.18
C GLU A 27 -4.73 -2.35 1.03
N LEU A 28 -5.45 -1.29 0.67
CA LEU A 28 -5.04 -0.33 -0.36
C LEU A 28 -3.82 0.49 0.03
N TYR A 29 -3.50 0.57 1.33
CA TYR A 29 -2.24 1.18 1.79
C TYR A 29 -1.02 0.53 1.15
N TYR A 30 -1.01 -0.80 0.98
CA TYR A 30 0.11 -1.49 0.34
C TYR A 30 0.28 -1.16 -1.15
N TYR A 31 -0.65 -0.42 -1.72
CA TYR A 31 -0.60 0.06 -3.10
C TYR A 31 -0.47 1.57 -3.17
N GLY A 32 -0.34 2.27 -2.04
CA GLY A 32 -0.20 3.74 -2.01
C GLY A 32 -1.45 4.51 -2.43
N ILE A 33 -2.64 3.88 -2.43
CA ILE A 33 -3.91 4.49 -2.87
C ILE A 33 -4.98 4.56 -1.78
N ASN A 34 -4.61 4.33 -0.53
CA ASN A 34 -5.50 4.49 0.62
C ASN A 34 -5.88 5.97 0.84
N TYR A 35 -7.09 6.19 1.34
CA TYR A 35 -7.55 7.52 1.74
C TYR A 35 -7.04 7.89 3.13
N LEU A 36 -7.05 6.94 4.08
CA LEU A 36 -6.62 7.20 5.44
C LEU A 36 -5.09 7.03 5.54
N LYS A 37 -4.36 8.14 5.55
CA LYS A 37 -2.89 8.18 5.70
C LYS A 37 -2.39 7.89 7.13
N VAL A 38 -3.09 7.03 7.85
CA VAL A 38 -2.80 6.67 9.26
C VAL A 38 -2.08 5.34 9.39
N TYR A 39 -1.97 4.59 8.29
CA TYR A 39 -1.29 3.29 8.26
C TYR A 39 0.20 3.49 8.02
N ASN A 40 1.03 2.80 8.80
CA ASN A 40 2.47 2.76 8.63
C ASN A 40 2.98 1.35 8.95
N ASP A 41 2.59 0.39 8.11
CA ASP A 41 2.84 -1.04 8.35
C ASP A 41 4.22 -1.50 7.81
N LEU A 42 4.86 -0.73 6.92
CA LEU A 42 6.18 -1.07 6.38
C LEU A 42 7.30 -0.61 7.34
N PRO A 43 8.39 -1.38 7.47
CA PRO A 43 9.53 -0.97 8.29
C PRO A 43 10.32 0.17 7.61
N LEU A 44 11.26 0.74 8.36
CA LEU A 44 12.23 1.74 7.87
C LEU A 44 11.58 3.04 7.35
N ASN A 45 10.35 3.34 7.78
CA ASN A 45 9.54 4.48 7.30
C ASN A 45 9.36 4.52 5.77
N ILE A 46 9.42 3.35 5.13
CA ILE A 46 9.17 3.22 3.71
C ILE A 46 7.66 3.24 3.47
N ASN A 47 7.21 3.99 2.47
CA ASN A 47 5.81 4.02 2.06
C ASN A 47 5.69 3.66 0.58
N PRO A 48 4.73 2.79 0.21
CA PRO A 48 4.34 2.61 -1.18
C PRO A 48 3.62 3.86 -1.67
N VAL A 49 3.89 4.23 -2.92
CA VAL A 49 3.21 5.32 -3.61
C VAL A 49 2.82 4.83 -5.00
N PHE A 50 1.62 5.20 -5.42
CA PHE A 50 1.14 4.93 -6.76
C PHE A 50 0.67 6.23 -7.41
N LEU A 51 1.26 6.51 -8.56
CA LEU A 51 0.84 7.55 -9.48
C LEU A 51 0.38 6.90 -10.79
N HIS A 52 -0.21 7.69 -11.69
CA HIS A 52 -0.49 7.17 -13.03
C HIS A 52 0.80 6.75 -13.74
N GLU A 53 0.73 5.81 -14.69
CA GLU A 53 1.93 5.31 -15.38
C GLU A 53 2.76 6.43 -16.04
N PHE A 54 2.10 7.44 -16.61
CA PHE A 54 2.78 8.59 -17.21
C PHE A 54 3.43 9.53 -16.17
N GLU A 55 3.09 9.40 -14.89
CA GLU A 55 3.63 10.14 -13.75
C GLU A 55 4.69 9.33 -12.98
N GLY A 56 5.01 8.11 -13.43
CA GLY A 56 6.02 7.24 -12.82
C GLY A 56 5.51 5.93 -12.24
N GLY A 57 4.18 5.74 -12.19
CA GLY A 57 3.57 4.49 -11.74
C GLY A 57 3.78 4.19 -10.24
N PHE A 58 3.97 2.91 -9.90
CA PHE A 58 4.25 2.46 -8.54
C PHE A 58 5.73 2.64 -8.16
N TYR A 59 5.98 3.15 -6.97
CA TYR A 59 7.31 3.22 -6.37
C TYR A 59 7.29 3.09 -4.84
N LEU A 60 8.45 2.84 -4.25
CA LEU A 60 8.65 2.91 -2.79
C LEU A 60 9.43 4.18 -2.45
N ALA A 61 9.01 4.87 -1.38
CA ALA A 61 9.59 6.14 -0.93
C ALA A 61 9.91 6.15 0.56
N ASP A 62 10.86 6.96 0.99
CA ASP A 62 11.08 7.34 2.40
C ASP A 62 10.82 8.85 2.61
N GLU A 63 11.26 9.37 3.75
CA GLU A 63 11.20 10.79 4.10
C GLU A 63 12.00 11.71 3.16
N TYR A 64 12.94 11.16 2.37
CA TYR A 64 13.79 11.91 1.44
C TYR A 64 13.33 11.83 -0.03
N GLY A 65 12.40 10.92 -0.35
CA GLY A 65 11.80 10.81 -1.67
C GLY A 65 11.73 9.37 -2.19
N SER A 66 11.69 9.20 -3.50
CA SER A 66 11.63 7.87 -4.13
C SER A 66 12.93 7.09 -3.91
N ILE A 67 12.81 5.88 -3.35
CA ILE A 67 13.94 4.96 -3.14
C ILE A 67 14.09 4.03 -4.34
N ILE A 68 12.98 3.51 -4.85
CA ILE A 68 12.98 2.64 -6.02
C ILE A 68 11.72 2.84 -6.87
N THR A 69 11.92 3.10 -8.15
CA THR A 69 10.88 3.37 -9.15
C THR A 69 11.21 2.68 -10.48
N ASN A 70 10.26 2.67 -11.40
CA ASN A 70 10.54 2.36 -12.80
C ASN A 70 11.42 3.47 -13.40
N GLY A 71 12.45 3.09 -14.16
CA GLY A 71 13.42 4.02 -14.74
C GLY A 71 14.78 3.97 -14.03
N ASN A 72 15.46 5.12 -13.97
CA ASN A 72 16.80 5.22 -13.40
C ASN A 72 16.72 5.32 -11.87
N ASN A 73 17.48 4.49 -11.17
CA ASN A 73 17.62 4.57 -9.72
C ASN A 73 19.11 4.69 -9.39
N ASP A 74 19.49 5.84 -8.84
CA ASP A 74 20.85 6.15 -8.41
C ASP A 74 20.86 6.30 -6.89
N TRP A 75 21.62 5.44 -6.21
CA TRP A 75 21.66 5.42 -4.76
C TRP A 75 22.95 6.03 -4.21
N ALA A 76 22.88 6.56 -2.98
CA ALA A 76 23.99 7.27 -2.34
C ALA A 76 25.26 6.42 -2.15
N ASN A 77 25.13 5.09 -2.20
CA ASN A 77 26.26 4.16 -2.16
C ASN A 77 26.92 3.92 -3.53
N GLY A 78 26.53 4.65 -4.57
CA GLY A 78 27.10 4.57 -5.92
C GLY A 78 26.55 3.44 -6.77
N MET A 79 25.60 2.64 -6.26
CA MET A 79 24.90 1.66 -7.09
C MET A 79 23.85 2.37 -7.97
N ASN A 80 23.83 1.97 -9.24
CA ASN A 80 22.81 2.35 -10.20
C ASN A 80 22.05 1.09 -10.65
N LEU A 81 20.71 1.19 -10.69
CA LEU A 81 19.86 0.18 -11.29
C LEU A 81 18.80 0.84 -12.18
N LYS A 82 18.84 0.52 -13.47
CA LYS A 82 17.77 0.89 -14.39
C LYS A 82 16.68 -0.16 -14.43
N VAL A 83 15.57 0.13 -13.78
CA VAL A 83 14.41 -0.75 -13.63
C VAL A 83 13.46 -0.57 -14.81
N LYS A 84 13.19 -1.66 -15.52
CA LYS A 84 12.16 -1.70 -16.57
C LYS A 84 10.76 -1.85 -15.96
N LYS A 85 10.62 -2.71 -14.96
CA LYS A 85 9.33 -3.02 -14.34
C LYS A 85 9.49 -3.41 -12.87
N PHE A 86 8.78 -2.71 -12.00
CA PHE A 86 8.52 -3.10 -10.63
C PHE A 86 7.45 -4.20 -10.60
N VAL A 87 7.73 -5.33 -9.96
CA VAL A 87 6.84 -6.51 -10.00
C VAL A 87 6.08 -6.70 -8.69
N LYS A 88 6.83 -6.72 -7.59
CA LYS A 88 6.30 -6.96 -6.26
C LYS A 88 7.31 -6.53 -5.22
N TYR A 89 6.86 -6.37 -3.99
CA TYR A 89 7.76 -6.18 -2.86
C TYR A 89 7.35 -7.06 -1.69
N GLY A 90 8.31 -7.39 -0.83
CA GLY A 90 8.12 -8.17 0.37
C GLY A 90 8.67 -7.40 1.55
N PHE A 91 8.05 -7.55 2.72
CA PHE A 91 8.55 -6.91 3.93
C PHE A 91 8.40 -7.80 5.15
N ASN A 92 9.26 -7.58 6.13
CA ASN A 92 9.16 -8.13 7.48
C ASN A 92 9.34 -7.00 8.50
N LYS A 93 9.67 -7.30 9.76
CA LYS A 93 9.80 -6.28 10.81
C LYS A 93 11.00 -5.33 10.61
N SER A 94 11.99 -5.69 9.80
CA SER A 94 13.27 -4.97 9.72
C SER A 94 13.68 -4.63 8.30
N ASN A 95 13.19 -5.38 7.31
CA ASN A 95 13.66 -5.28 5.93
C ASN A 95 12.48 -5.15 4.96
N VAL A 96 12.75 -4.47 3.85
CA VAL A 96 11.91 -4.50 2.64
C VAL A 96 12.74 -5.09 1.51
N VAL A 97 12.10 -5.78 0.58
CA VAL A 97 12.72 -6.32 -0.64
C VAL A 97 11.84 -6.02 -1.82
N ALA A 98 12.39 -5.47 -2.90
CA ALA A 98 11.68 -5.30 -4.17
C ALA A 98 12.16 -6.34 -5.19
N GLU A 99 11.23 -7.02 -5.85
CA GLU A 99 11.51 -7.82 -7.05
C GLU A 99 11.22 -6.94 -8.28
N VAL A 100 12.24 -6.74 -9.10
CA VAL A 100 12.19 -5.88 -10.29
C VAL A 100 12.81 -6.57 -11.50
N TYR A 101 12.43 -6.15 -12.70
CA TYR A 101 13.17 -6.47 -13.92
C TYR A 101 14.02 -5.28 -14.32
N ASP A 102 15.30 -5.51 -14.59
CA ASP A 102 16.17 -4.49 -15.20
C ASP A 102 15.86 -4.32 -16.69
N LEU A 103 16.53 -3.36 -17.36
CA LEU A 103 16.35 -3.14 -18.80
C LEU A 103 16.65 -4.37 -19.68
N LYS A 104 17.52 -5.26 -19.21
CA LYS A 104 17.87 -6.49 -19.94
C LYS A 104 16.83 -7.60 -19.71
N GLY A 105 15.78 -7.32 -18.93
CA GLY A 105 14.77 -8.30 -18.54
C GLY A 105 15.27 -9.29 -17.48
N ILE A 106 16.43 -9.01 -16.85
CA ILE A 106 16.96 -9.86 -15.78
C ILE A 106 16.25 -9.50 -14.49
N LYS A 107 15.77 -10.52 -13.79
CA LYS A 107 15.16 -10.38 -12.49
C LYS A 107 16.20 -10.01 -11.44
N ARG A 108 15.94 -8.96 -10.67
CA ARG A 108 16.79 -8.48 -9.57
C ARG A 108 15.96 -8.38 -8.30
N PHE A 109 16.60 -8.63 -7.17
CA PHE A 109 16.03 -8.39 -5.85
C PHE A 109 16.83 -7.27 -5.19
N VAL A 110 16.15 -6.19 -4.81
CA VAL A 110 16.76 -5.05 -4.12
C VAL A 110 16.33 -5.12 -2.67
N LEU A 111 17.28 -5.36 -1.77
CA LEU A 111 17.08 -5.41 -0.32
C LEU A 111 17.33 -4.04 0.28
N PHE A 112 16.37 -3.57 1.08
CA PHE A 112 16.43 -2.37 1.90
C PHE A 112 16.58 -2.80 3.36
N SER A 113 17.66 -2.35 4.00
CA SER A 113 17.95 -2.59 5.42
C SER A 113 18.39 -1.29 6.08
N GLU A 114 18.35 -1.25 7.41
CA GLU A 114 18.90 -0.13 8.17
C GLU A 114 20.41 -0.01 7.94
N SER A 115 20.88 1.20 7.70
CA SER A 115 22.30 1.51 7.57
C SER A 115 22.91 1.71 8.95
N ASN A 116 23.90 0.87 9.30
CA ASN A 116 24.74 1.10 10.47
C ASN A 116 25.87 2.12 10.21
N ASN A 117 25.93 2.69 8.99
CA ASN A 117 27.05 3.52 8.57
C ASN A 117 26.72 5.01 8.72
N ALA A 118 27.24 5.62 9.79
CA ALA A 118 27.07 7.04 10.11
C ALA A 118 27.59 8.02 9.03
N ARG A 119 28.32 7.54 8.01
CA ARG A 119 28.82 8.36 6.89
C ARG A 119 27.83 8.48 5.73
N LEU A 120 26.88 7.56 5.60
CA LEU A 120 25.85 7.65 4.57
C LEU A 120 24.80 8.66 5.04
N LYS A 121 24.50 9.67 4.22
CA LYS A 121 23.42 10.64 4.49
C LYS A 121 22.02 10.01 4.49
N THR A 122 21.92 8.71 4.17
CA THR A 122 20.68 7.94 4.12
C THR A 122 20.65 6.91 5.24
N ARG A 123 19.51 6.80 5.92
CA ARG A 123 19.25 5.76 6.95
C ARG A 123 19.10 4.35 6.36
N LEU A 124 18.93 4.27 5.04
CA LEU A 124 18.77 3.02 4.30
C LEU A 124 20.08 2.59 3.64
N GLN A 125 20.41 1.30 3.79
CA GLN A 125 21.38 0.59 2.99
C GLN A 125 20.63 -0.24 1.94
N LEU A 126 21.03 -0.09 0.68
CA LEU A 126 20.48 -0.84 -0.43
C LEU A 126 21.51 -1.84 -0.94
N SER A 127 21.04 -3.02 -1.32
CA SER A 127 21.89 -4.05 -1.96
C SER A 127 21.10 -4.87 -2.97
N ILE A 128 21.77 -5.28 -4.04
CA ILE A 128 21.21 -6.24 -5.00
C ILE A 128 21.62 -7.64 -4.53
N VAL A 129 20.64 -8.50 -4.29
CA VAL A 129 20.83 -9.85 -3.74
C VAL A 129 20.26 -10.91 -4.66
N ASP A 130 20.69 -12.16 -4.48
CA ASP A 130 20.06 -13.31 -5.13
C ASP A 130 18.73 -13.65 -4.45
N GLY A 131 17.70 -13.90 -5.26
CA GLY A 131 16.35 -14.21 -4.81
C GLY A 131 16.15 -15.64 -4.32
N SER A 132 17.11 -16.54 -4.56
CA SER A 132 17.07 -17.94 -4.12
C SER A 132 16.83 -18.06 -2.61
N ASN A 133 17.53 -17.27 -1.80
CA ASN A 133 17.40 -17.27 -0.33
C ASN A 133 16.16 -16.51 0.17
N LEU A 134 15.61 -15.60 -0.65
CA LEU A 134 14.48 -14.75 -0.27
C LEU A 134 13.14 -15.45 -0.50
N ARG A 135 13.00 -16.21 -1.59
CA ARG A 135 11.76 -16.90 -1.95
C ARG A 135 11.38 -18.03 -1.00
N ASN A 136 12.37 -18.69 -0.39
CA ASN A 136 12.15 -19.82 0.50
C ASN A 136 11.95 -19.40 1.97
N SER A 137 12.16 -18.13 2.29
CA SER A 137 11.91 -17.64 3.65
C SER A 137 10.45 -17.22 3.79
N ASN A 138 9.66 -17.97 4.56
CA ASN A 138 8.30 -17.61 4.98
C ASN A 138 8.26 -16.33 5.86
N SER A 139 9.37 -15.60 5.97
CA SER A 139 9.52 -14.42 6.82
C SER A 139 8.99 -13.14 6.18
N TYR A 140 8.79 -13.11 4.86
CA TYR A 140 8.32 -11.91 4.15
C TYR A 140 6.84 -11.99 3.77
N LYS A 141 6.10 -10.92 4.09
CA LYS A 141 4.78 -10.67 3.51
C LYS A 141 4.95 -10.03 2.15
N TRP A 142 4.60 -10.76 1.09
CA TRP A 142 4.74 -10.31 -0.30
C TRP A 142 3.45 -9.62 -0.81
N ILE A 143 3.63 -8.48 -1.47
CA ILE A 143 2.59 -7.69 -2.13
C ILE A 143 2.91 -7.63 -3.61
N MET A 144 2.02 -8.18 -4.43
CA MET A 144 2.09 -8.07 -5.89
C MET A 144 1.69 -6.67 -6.31
N VAL A 145 2.48 -6.03 -7.16
CA VAL A 145 2.10 -4.73 -7.75
C VAL A 145 1.38 -5.04 -9.06
N ASP A 146 0.06 -5.12 -8.96
CA ASP A 146 -0.85 -5.43 -10.06
C ASP A 146 -1.99 -4.39 -10.08
N GLU A 147 -2.05 -3.64 -11.18
CA GLU A 147 -3.02 -2.55 -11.36
C GLU A 147 -4.45 -3.03 -11.38
N GLU A 148 -4.73 -4.18 -11.99
CA GLU A 148 -6.09 -4.72 -12.01
C GLU A 148 -6.55 -5.08 -10.60
N LEU A 149 -5.65 -5.68 -9.81
CA LEU A 149 -5.97 -6.16 -8.47
C LEU A 149 -6.35 -5.03 -7.51
N PHE A 150 -5.59 -3.93 -7.48
CA PHE A 150 -5.94 -2.83 -6.61
C PHE A 150 -7.10 -1.98 -7.16
N ARG A 151 -7.32 -1.92 -8.47
CA ARG A 151 -8.51 -1.23 -9.05
C ARG A 151 -9.81 -1.89 -8.59
N VAL A 152 -9.87 -3.22 -8.56
CA VAL A 152 -11.04 -3.93 -8.01
C VAL A 152 -11.27 -3.56 -6.54
N LYS A 153 -10.19 -3.51 -5.74
CA LYS A 153 -10.28 -3.10 -4.33
C LYS A 153 -10.69 -1.64 -4.15
N ASP A 154 -10.22 -0.75 -5.01
CA ASP A 154 -10.61 0.67 -5.01
C ASP A 154 -12.11 0.85 -5.25
N VAL A 155 -12.65 0.14 -6.25
CA VAL A 155 -14.09 0.12 -6.53
C VAL A 155 -14.87 -0.45 -5.34
N LEU A 156 -14.40 -1.54 -4.72
CA LEU A 156 -15.02 -2.11 -3.53
C LEU A 156 -15.02 -1.13 -2.34
N ARG A 157 -13.91 -0.44 -2.07
CA ARG A 157 -13.82 0.59 -1.03
C ARG A 157 -14.85 1.68 -1.27
N ASN A 158 -14.90 2.21 -2.50
CA ASN A 158 -15.83 3.28 -2.86
C ASN A 158 -17.30 2.81 -2.76
N GLY A 159 -17.58 1.56 -3.11
CA GLY A 159 -18.89 0.93 -2.89
C GLY A 159 -19.28 0.90 -1.41
N PHE A 160 -18.38 0.46 -0.51
CA PHE A 160 -18.64 0.48 0.94
C PHE A 160 -18.86 1.91 1.46
N LEU A 161 -18.12 2.89 0.95
CA LEU A 161 -18.31 4.30 1.31
C LEU A 161 -19.70 4.81 0.89
N ILE A 162 -20.18 4.48 -0.31
CA ILE A 162 -21.52 4.84 -0.77
C ILE A 162 -22.59 4.22 0.13
N VAL A 163 -22.48 2.92 0.44
CA VAL A 163 -23.42 2.23 1.34
C VAL A 163 -23.42 2.86 2.72
N PHE A 164 -22.24 3.24 3.24
CA PHE A 164 -22.10 3.96 4.50
C PHE A 164 -22.86 5.29 4.48
N LEU A 165 -22.65 6.12 3.45
CA LEU A 165 -23.29 7.43 3.31
C LEU A 165 -24.81 7.29 3.19
N VAL A 166 -25.31 6.34 2.39
CA VAL A 166 -26.75 6.07 2.27
C VAL A 166 -27.34 5.62 3.61
N SER A 167 -26.64 4.73 4.32
CA SER A 167 -27.08 4.25 5.64
C SER A 167 -27.12 5.38 6.67
N LEU A 168 -26.13 6.29 6.62
CA LEU A 168 -26.07 7.48 7.46
C LEU A 168 -27.23 8.44 7.17
N SER A 169 -27.48 8.77 5.89
CA SER A 169 -28.60 9.62 5.49
C SER A 169 -29.95 9.01 5.88
N ALA A 170 -30.14 7.70 5.70
CA ALA A 170 -31.35 7.00 6.12
C ALA A 170 -31.53 7.05 7.65
N LEU A 171 -30.46 6.85 8.42
CA LEU A 171 -30.49 6.94 9.88
C LEU A 171 -30.88 8.36 10.34
N ILE A 172 -30.27 9.40 9.77
CA ILE A 172 -30.58 10.81 10.05
C ILE A 172 -32.06 11.08 9.73
N TYR A 173 -32.55 10.67 8.56
CA TYR A 173 -33.96 10.83 8.19
C TYR A 173 -34.92 10.15 9.18
N LEU A 174 -34.61 8.91 9.59
CA LEU A 174 -35.44 8.17 10.55
C LEU A 174 -35.46 8.83 11.94
N LEU A 175 -34.34 9.41 12.37
CA LEU A 175 -34.23 10.15 13.62
C LEU A 175 -35.01 11.48 13.55
N LEU A 176 -34.88 12.23 12.45
CA LEU A 176 -35.55 13.52 12.24
C LEU A 176 -37.06 13.41 12.02
N LYS A 177 -37.55 12.33 11.40
CA LYS A 177 -38.99 12.01 11.25
C LYS A 177 -39.68 11.67 12.59
N LYS A 178 -39.15 12.18 13.70
CA LYS A 178 -39.72 12.12 15.05
C LYS A 178 -39.95 13.52 15.63
N ILE A 179 -39.55 14.57 14.91
CA ILE A 179 -40.08 15.94 15.00
C ILE A 179 -41.26 16.00 14.02
#